data_AF-A0A960NNT3-F1
#
_entry.id   AF-A0A960NNT3-F1
#
_cell.length_a   1.000
_cell.length_b   1.000
_cell.length_c   1.000
_cell.angle_alpha   90.00
_cell.angle_beta   90.00
_cell.angle_gamma   90.00
#
_symmetry.space_group_name_H-M   'P 1'
#
loop_
_entity.id
_entity.type
_entity.pdbx_description
1 polymer ?
#
loop_
_entity_poly.entity_id
_entity_poly.type
_entity_poly.pdbx_seq_one_letter_code
_entity_poly.pdbx_strand_id
1 'polypeptide(L)'
;MTSTRIVELKQQCGNSVTLRGWLHGKRTSGKIAFLIVRDGTGICQCIVEASHPEPFAIAESLTQESSIELTGTVREDARSPGGVEIDISALTLVHRAEDYPISRKSHGVDFLMNHRHLWLRAPRQTAILRIRHTLIKAARGYFDDAGFTLIDTPILSPGAAEGAGTLFPVDYFGEEVYLAQTG
;
A
#
# COMPACT_ATOMS: atom_id res chain seq x y z
N MET A 1 -3.88 -17.35 -14.58
CA MET A 1 -3.21 -17.82 -13.35
C MET A 1 -3.59 -16.90 -12.21
N THR A 2 -3.96 -17.45 -11.06
CA THR A 2 -4.40 -16.69 -9.88
C THR A 2 -3.17 -16.20 -9.11
N SER A 3 -3.07 -14.89 -8.84
CA SER A 3 -1.98 -14.33 -8.03
C SER A 3 -2.18 -14.70 -6.56
N THR A 4 -1.11 -15.15 -5.90
CA THR A 4 -1.05 -15.37 -4.44
C THR A 4 -0.69 -14.05 -3.75
N ARG A 5 -1.30 -13.77 -2.58
CA ARG A 5 -0.99 -12.58 -1.79
C ARG A 5 0.14 -12.85 -0.80
N ILE A 6 0.93 -11.83 -0.45
CA ILE A 6 2.06 -11.97 0.48
C ILE A 6 1.62 -12.54 1.84
N VAL A 7 0.46 -12.12 2.33
CA VAL A 7 -0.09 -12.61 3.61
C VAL A 7 -0.39 -14.12 3.63
N GLU A 8 -0.49 -14.76 2.47
CA GLU A 8 -0.80 -16.19 2.32
C GLU A 8 0.45 -17.05 2.11
N LEU A 9 1.63 -16.44 1.87
CA LEU A 9 2.83 -17.16 1.46
C LEU A 9 3.30 -18.20 2.47
N LYS A 10 3.12 -17.95 3.77
CA LYS A 10 3.50 -18.91 4.81
C LYS A 10 2.76 -20.26 4.68
N GLN A 11 1.53 -20.26 4.18
CA GLN A 11 0.80 -21.51 3.93
C GLN A 11 1.20 -22.20 2.61
N GLN A 12 2.08 -21.56 1.83
CA GLN A 12 2.50 -22.01 0.50
C GLN A 12 3.97 -22.45 0.46
N CYS A 13 4.63 -22.63 1.61
CA CYS A 13 6.00 -23.11 1.67
C CYS A 13 6.18 -24.42 0.89
N GLY A 14 7.20 -24.47 0.03
CA GLY A 14 7.47 -25.57 -0.88
C GLY A 14 6.73 -25.51 -2.21
N ASN A 15 5.68 -24.69 -2.34
CA ASN A 15 4.91 -24.55 -3.58
C ASN A 15 5.48 -23.45 -4.47
N SER A 16 5.28 -23.61 -5.79
CA SER A 16 5.49 -22.55 -6.76
C SER A 16 4.26 -21.63 -6.79
N VAL A 17 4.48 -20.33 -6.65
CA VAL A 17 3.42 -19.31 -6.60
C VAL A 17 3.74 -18.16 -7.54
N THR A 18 2.69 -17.49 -8.04
CA THR A 18 2.81 -16.22 -8.77
C THR A 18 2.38 -15.07 -7.87
N LEU A 19 3.21 -14.04 -7.78
CA LEU A 19 2.97 -12.83 -7.00
C LEU A 19 3.02 -11.60 -7.92
N ARG A 20 2.09 -10.67 -7.70
CA ARG A 20 2.05 -9.36 -8.35
C ARG A 20 2.22 -8.26 -7.32
N GLY A 21 3.07 -7.30 -7.61
CA GLY A 21 3.34 -6.23 -6.68
C GLY A 21 4.25 -5.15 -7.21
N TRP A 22 4.81 -4.37 -6.29
CA TRP A 22 5.72 -3.28 -6.58
C TRP A 22 7.06 -3.54 -5.92
N LEU A 23 8.15 -3.21 -6.61
CA LEU A 23 9.47 -3.23 -6.02
C LEU A 23 9.56 -2.15 -4.94
N HIS A 24 9.68 -2.57 -3.68
CA HIS A 24 9.93 -1.67 -2.56
C HIS A 24 11.42 -1.38 -2.41
N GLY A 25 12.27 -2.39 -2.61
CA GLY A 25 13.71 -2.22 -2.57
C GLY A 25 14.45 -3.32 -3.32
N LYS A 26 15.66 -3.00 -3.76
CA LYS A 26 16.58 -3.94 -4.42
C LYS A 26 17.98 -3.76 -3.85
N ARG A 27 18.71 -4.88 -3.77
CA ARG A 27 20.17 -4.94 -3.64
C ARG A 27 20.69 -6.08 -4.53
N THR A 28 21.89 -5.92 -5.07
CA THR A 28 22.57 -6.97 -5.85
C THR A 28 23.91 -7.28 -5.18
N SER A 29 24.28 -8.55 -5.08
CA SER A 29 25.55 -9.00 -4.54
C SER A 29 26.09 -10.15 -5.40
N GLY A 30 27.09 -9.84 -6.23
CA GLY A 30 27.68 -10.81 -7.16
C GLY A 30 26.62 -11.40 -8.09
N LYS A 31 26.35 -12.70 -7.94
CA LYS A 31 25.43 -13.48 -8.79
C LYS A 31 24.00 -13.56 -8.25
N ILE A 32 23.66 -12.76 -7.24
CA ILE A 32 22.35 -12.81 -6.58
C ILE A 32 21.74 -11.40 -6.50
N ALA A 33 20.48 -11.27 -6.92
CA ALA A 33 19.67 -10.08 -6.71
C ALA A 33 18.59 -10.36 -5.66
N PHE A 34 18.51 -9.49 -4.66
CA PHE A 34 17.47 -9.53 -3.62
C PHE A 34 16.48 -8.40 -3.87
N LEU A 35 15.23 -8.77 -4.08
CA LEU A 35 14.10 -7.88 -4.29
C LEU A 35 13.20 -7.91 -3.06
N ILE A 36 12.87 -6.76 -2.50
CA ILE A 36 11.79 -6.62 -1.53
C ILE A 36 10.57 -6.17 -2.31
N VAL A 37 9.54 -7.00 -2.33
CA VAL A 37 8.31 -6.77 -3.10
C VAL A 37 7.15 -6.54 -2.13
N ARG A 38 6.27 -5.60 -2.46
CA ARG A 38 5.05 -5.30 -1.70
C ARG A 38 3.81 -5.47 -2.57
N ASP A 39 2.72 -5.95 -1.99
CA ASP A 39 1.43 -6.13 -2.69
C ASP A 39 0.26 -5.41 -1.99
N GLY A 40 0.53 -4.75 -0.85
CA GLY A 40 -0.47 -4.09 0.01
C GLY A 40 -0.94 -4.94 1.19
N THR A 41 -0.77 -6.26 1.12
CA THR A 41 -1.00 -7.17 2.26
C THR A 41 0.25 -7.34 3.12
N GLY A 42 1.44 -7.25 2.53
CA GLY A 42 2.72 -7.29 3.22
C GLY A 42 3.91 -6.92 2.35
N ILE A 43 5.10 -7.34 2.81
CA ILE A 43 6.36 -7.32 2.06
C ILE A 43 6.98 -8.72 2.08
N CYS A 44 7.66 -9.09 1.00
CA CYS A 44 8.34 -10.38 0.86
C CYS A 44 9.74 -10.18 0.27
N GLN A 45 10.73 -10.90 0.78
CA GLN A 45 12.02 -11.04 0.10
C GLN A 45 11.86 -12.04 -1.04
N CYS A 46 12.35 -11.67 -2.22
CA CYS A 46 12.37 -12.52 -3.41
C CYS A 46 13.79 -12.50 -3.98
N ILE A 47 14.34 -13.67 -4.25
CA ILE A 47 15.72 -13.87 -4.66
C ILE A 47 15.76 -14.29 -6.13
N VAL A 48 16.65 -13.68 -6.91
CA VAL A 48 16.95 -14.09 -8.29
C VAL A 48 18.44 -14.40 -8.38
N GLU A 49 18.78 -15.60 -8.85
CA GLU A 49 20.16 -15.98 -9.14
C GLU A 49 20.50 -15.76 -10.62
N ALA A 50 21.77 -15.46 -10.90
CA ALA A 50 22.27 -15.30 -12.27
C ALA A 50 22.21 -16.58 -13.13
N SER A 51 21.93 -17.74 -12.51
CA SER A 51 21.59 -19.00 -13.19
C SER A 51 20.27 -18.89 -13.97
N HIS A 52 19.41 -17.91 -13.64
CA HIS A 52 18.21 -17.53 -14.37
C HIS A 52 18.45 -16.22 -15.14
N PRO A 53 19.10 -16.26 -16.32
CA PRO A 53 19.64 -15.05 -16.97
C PRO A 53 18.57 -14.02 -17.34
N GLU A 54 17.42 -14.46 -17.86
CA GLU A 54 16.31 -13.57 -18.24
C GLU A 54 15.71 -12.86 -17.01
N PRO A 55 15.24 -13.55 -15.94
CA PRO A 55 14.81 -12.91 -14.71
C PRO A 55 15.88 -12.01 -14.07
N PHE A 56 17.15 -12.43 -14.09
CA PHE A 56 18.24 -11.68 -13.49
C PHE A 56 18.47 -10.34 -14.19
N ALA A 57 18.51 -10.33 -15.53
CA ALA A 57 18.62 -9.10 -16.31
C ALA A 57 17.45 -8.14 -16.06
N ILE A 58 16.22 -8.66 -15.95
CA ILE A 58 15.05 -7.85 -15.59
C ILE A 58 15.23 -7.26 -14.19
N ALA A 59 15.62 -8.08 -13.20
CA ALA A 59 15.85 -7.63 -11.83
C ALA A 59 16.88 -6.49 -11.75
N GLU A 60 17.95 -6.55 -12.54
CA GLU A 60 18.97 -5.50 -12.63
C GLU A 60 18.41 -4.18 -13.18
N SER A 61 17.47 -4.24 -14.13
CA SER A 61 16.83 -3.06 -14.73
C SER A 61 15.78 -2.36 -13.83
N LEU A 62 15.27 -3.05 -12.81
CA LEU A 62 14.17 -2.54 -11.98
C LEU A 62 14.55 -1.30 -11.18
N THR A 63 13.64 -0.35 -11.13
CA THR A 63 13.66 0.86 -10.31
C THR A 63 12.63 0.76 -9.18
N GLN A 64 12.82 1.55 -8.11
CA GLN A 64 11.88 1.60 -6.99
C GLN A 64 10.47 1.93 -7.50
N GLU A 65 9.46 1.23 -6.98
CA GLU A 65 8.05 1.33 -7.37
C GLU A 65 7.69 0.79 -8.76
N SER A 66 8.60 0.12 -9.47
CA SER A 66 8.25 -0.65 -10.66
C SER A 66 7.25 -1.75 -10.30
N SER A 67 6.21 -1.92 -11.12
CA SER A 67 5.27 -3.02 -10.98
C SER A 67 5.78 -4.25 -11.71
N ILE A 68 5.68 -5.39 -11.03
CA ILE A 68 6.24 -6.65 -11.47
C ILE A 68 5.27 -7.79 -11.21
N GLU A 69 5.38 -8.82 -12.04
CA GLU A 69 4.85 -10.16 -11.79
C GLU A 69 6.03 -11.11 -11.66
N LEU A 70 6.06 -11.93 -10.62
CA LEU A 70 7.09 -12.93 -10.41
C LEU A 70 6.47 -14.29 -10.12
N THR A 71 7.11 -15.35 -10.57
CA THR A 71 6.79 -16.72 -10.21
C THR A 71 8.02 -17.37 -9.60
N GLY A 72 7.83 -18.11 -8.50
CA GLY A 72 8.93 -18.74 -7.79
C GLY A 72 8.48 -19.68 -6.69
N THR A 73 9.43 -20.39 -6.10
CA THR A 73 9.18 -21.35 -5.02
C THR A 73 9.26 -20.65 -3.67
N VAL A 74 8.24 -20.80 -2.83
CA VAL A 74 8.27 -20.25 -1.47
C VAL A 74 9.15 -21.11 -0.57
N ARG A 75 10.04 -20.49 0.19
CA ARG A 75 10.91 -21.15 1.19
C ARG A 75 10.78 -20.48 2.55
N GLU A 76 10.93 -21.27 3.60
CA GLU A 76 11.04 -20.73 4.96
C GLU A 76 12.43 -20.09 5.16
N ASP A 77 12.44 -18.87 5.66
CA ASP A 77 13.65 -18.20 6.15
C ASP A 77 13.25 -17.29 7.32
N ALA A 78 13.61 -17.71 8.53
CA ALA A 78 13.25 -16.99 9.77
C ALA A 78 13.82 -15.56 9.83
N ARG A 79 14.83 -15.25 9.00
CA ARG A 79 15.44 -13.91 8.91
C ARG A 79 14.70 -12.99 7.95
N SER A 80 13.90 -13.55 7.03
CA SER A 80 13.16 -12.80 6.04
C SER A 80 11.85 -12.24 6.60
N PRO A 81 11.37 -11.08 6.10
CA PRO A 81 10.08 -10.53 6.49
C PRO A 81 8.96 -11.55 6.29
N GLY A 82 8.16 -11.81 7.33
CA GLY A 82 7.09 -12.81 7.28
C GLY A 82 7.56 -14.27 7.47
N GLY A 83 8.86 -14.50 7.67
CA GLY A 83 9.44 -15.82 7.89
C GLY A 83 9.58 -16.68 6.64
N VAL A 84 9.38 -16.08 5.46
CA VAL A 84 9.47 -16.75 4.16
C VAL A 84 10.12 -15.85 3.11
N GLU A 85 10.66 -16.48 2.08
CA GLU A 85 11.16 -15.82 0.87
C GLU A 85 10.74 -16.59 -0.39
N ILE A 86 10.92 -15.99 -1.56
CA ILE A 86 10.61 -16.61 -2.85
C ILE A 86 11.86 -16.71 -3.70
N ASP A 87 12.22 -17.91 -4.12
CA ASP A 87 13.24 -18.13 -5.15
C ASP A 87 12.59 -18.03 -6.53
N ILE A 88 12.91 -16.94 -7.25
CA ILE A 88 12.26 -16.57 -8.50
C ILE A 88 12.77 -17.43 -9.65
N SER A 89 11.84 -18.09 -10.34
CA SER A 89 12.09 -18.81 -11.59
C SER A 89 11.69 -18.02 -12.83
N ALA A 90 10.74 -17.08 -12.70
CA ALA A 90 10.31 -16.20 -13.78
C ALA A 90 9.96 -14.80 -13.24
N LEU A 91 10.35 -13.76 -13.98
CA LEU A 91 10.10 -12.37 -13.62
C LEU A 91 9.63 -11.61 -14.86
N THR A 92 8.59 -10.82 -14.72
CA THR A 92 8.05 -9.97 -15.77
C THR A 92 7.92 -8.55 -15.23
N LEU A 93 8.53 -7.61 -15.95
CA LEU A 93 8.33 -6.19 -15.72
C LEU A 93 6.97 -5.78 -16.34
N VAL A 94 6.03 -5.36 -15.50
CA VAL A 94 4.73 -4.85 -15.98
C VAL A 94 4.86 -3.37 -16.35
N HIS A 95 5.46 -2.58 -15.46
CA HIS A 95 5.76 -1.17 -15.73
C HIS A 95 7.00 -0.73 -14.94
N ARG A 96 7.93 -0.07 -15.63
CA ARG A 96 9.11 0.52 -15.00
C ARG A 96 8.77 1.89 -14.46
N ALA A 97 8.93 2.11 -13.15
CA ALA A 97 8.73 3.41 -12.56
C ALA A 97 9.94 4.31 -12.82
N GLU A 98 9.70 5.51 -13.34
CA GLU A 98 10.75 6.51 -13.58
C GLU A 98 10.51 7.69 -12.63
N ASP A 99 11.60 8.31 -12.18
CA ASP A 99 11.59 9.54 -11.37
C ASP A 99 10.68 9.52 -10.13
N TYR A 100 10.61 8.38 -9.41
CA TYR A 100 9.81 8.28 -8.18
C TYR A 100 10.29 9.30 -7.12
N PRO A 101 9.44 10.27 -6.71
CA PRO A 101 9.89 11.45 -5.97
C PRO A 101 10.24 11.15 -4.50
N ILE A 102 9.65 10.10 -3.92
CA ILE A 102 9.86 9.73 -2.52
C ILE A 102 11.02 8.75 -2.42
N SER A 103 12.24 9.29 -2.46
CA SER A 103 13.46 8.50 -2.25
C SER A 103 13.52 7.88 -0.84
N ARG A 104 14.46 6.96 -0.60
CA ARG A 104 14.66 6.33 0.72
C ARG A 104 15.20 7.26 1.81
N LYS A 105 15.60 8.48 1.47
CA LYS A 105 16.02 9.49 2.44
C LYS A 105 14.80 10.04 3.18
N SER A 106 15.03 10.64 4.35
CA SER A 106 13.96 11.35 5.05
C SER A 106 13.52 12.57 4.24
N HIS A 107 12.21 12.80 4.19
CA HIS A 107 11.58 13.96 3.56
C HIS A 107 10.74 14.72 4.58
N GLY A 108 10.60 16.04 4.40
CA GLY A 108 9.71 16.86 5.22
C GLY A 108 8.23 16.51 5.00
N VAL A 109 7.39 16.81 6.00
CA VAL A 109 5.95 16.51 5.94
C VAL A 109 5.27 17.23 4.77
N ASP A 110 5.62 18.48 4.49
CA ASP A 110 5.01 19.26 3.39
C ASP A 110 5.26 18.60 2.03
N PHE A 111 6.50 18.15 1.77
CA PHE A 111 6.84 17.42 0.55
C PHE A 111 6.04 16.12 0.42
N LEU A 112 5.92 15.38 1.52
CA LEU A 112 5.17 14.12 1.56
C LEU A 112 3.66 14.32 1.40
N MET A 113 3.12 15.44 1.87
CA MET A 113 1.71 15.81 1.68
C MET A 113 1.44 16.23 0.23
N ASN A 114 2.36 16.94 -0.42
CA ASN A 114 2.25 17.23 -1.86
C ASN A 114 2.28 15.95 -2.72
N HIS A 115 2.93 14.89 -2.23
CA HIS A 115 2.95 13.56 -2.85
C HIS A 115 2.10 12.54 -2.10
N ARG A 116 1.02 12.98 -1.42
CA ARG A 116 0.24 12.12 -0.53
C ARG A 116 -0.25 10.85 -1.22
N HIS A 117 -0.71 10.96 -2.45
CA HIS A 117 -1.17 9.86 -3.29
C HIS A 117 -0.14 8.72 -3.45
N LEU A 118 1.16 9.05 -3.46
CA LEU A 118 2.25 8.06 -3.44
C LEU A 118 2.62 7.66 -2.01
N TRP A 119 2.70 8.63 -1.10
CA TRP A 119 3.11 8.40 0.28
C TRP A 119 2.18 7.44 1.05
N LEU A 120 0.90 7.36 0.68
CA LEU A 120 -0.05 6.38 1.23
C LEU A 120 0.43 4.92 1.09
N ARG A 121 1.35 4.65 0.16
CA ARG A 121 1.97 3.33 -0.08
C ARG A 121 3.09 2.99 0.90
N ALA A 122 3.56 3.96 1.69
CA ALA A 122 4.60 3.74 2.69
C ALA A 122 4.07 2.88 3.85
N PRO A 123 4.88 1.96 4.42
CA PRO A 123 4.41 1.01 5.44
C PRO A 123 3.67 1.66 6.62
N ARG A 124 4.21 2.77 7.14
CA ARG A 124 3.59 3.52 8.24
C ARG A 124 2.22 4.10 7.85
N GLN A 125 2.09 4.65 6.64
CA GLN A 125 0.84 5.24 6.18
C GLN A 125 -0.22 4.17 5.94
N THR A 126 0.16 3.07 5.30
CA THR A 126 -0.72 1.91 5.14
C THR A 126 -1.18 1.35 6.49
N ALA A 127 -0.30 1.24 7.49
CA ALA A 127 -0.66 0.79 8.83
C ALA A 127 -1.69 1.72 9.50
N ILE A 128 -1.48 3.03 9.46
CA ILE A 128 -2.42 4.03 10.00
C ILE A 128 -3.79 3.91 9.34
N LEU A 129 -3.86 3.74 8.02
CA LEU A 129 -5.13 3.59 7.30
C LEU A 129 -5.85 2.28 7.65
N ARG A 130 -5.11 1.18 7.84
CA ARG A 130 -5.69 -0.10 8.29
C ARG A 130 -6.26 0.00 9.70
N ILE A 131 -5.58 0.71 10.60
CA ILE A 131 -6.09 1.00 11.95
C ILE A 131 -7.35 1.86 11.86
N ARG A 132 -7.33 2.95 11.09
CA ARG A 132 -8.51 3.81 10.86
C ARG A 132 -9.71 3.01 10.34
N HIS A 133 -9.49 2.14 9.34
CA HIS A 133 -10.53 1.24 8.83
C HIS A 133 -11.10 0.34 9.93
N THR A 134 -10.22 -0.29 10.72
CA THR A 134 -10.62 -1.20 11.80
C THR A 134 -11.45 -0.48 12.87
N LEU A 135 -11.04 0.73 13.27
CA LEU A 135 -11.75 1.55 14.24
C LEU A 135 -13.15 1.92 13.74
N ILE A 136 -13.27 2.41 12.50
CA ILE A 136 -14.56 2.79 11.91
C ILE A 136 -15.47 1.57 11.80
N LYS A 137 -14.93 0.43 11.34
CA LYS A 137 -15.68 -0.82 11.22
C LYS A 137 -16.20 -1.31 12.57
N ALA A 138 -15.35 -1.31 13.60
CA ALA A 138 -15.71 -1.74 14.94
C ALA A 138 -16.76 -0.82 15.59
N ALA A 139 -16.59 0.50 15.45
CA ALA A 139 -17.55 1.46 15.98
C ALA A 139 -18.94 1.29 15.34
N ARG A 140 -19.00 1.14 14.01
CA ARG A 140 -20.26 0.87 13.31
C ARG A 140 -20.88 -0.46 13.74
N GLY A 141 -20.09 -1.53 13.80
CA GLY A 141 -20.57 -2.83 14.25
C GLY A 141 -21.19 -2.80 15.65
N TYR A 142 -20.58 -2.06 16.59
CA TYR A 142 -21.16 -1.87 17.92
C TYR A 142 -22.55 -1.21 17.89
N PHE A 143 -22.72 -0.15 17.10
CA PHE A 143 -24.00 0.55 16.99
C PHE A 143 -25.06 -0.31 16.28
N ASP A 144 -24.66 -1.03 15.23
CA ASP A 144 -25.54 -1.96 14.51
C ASP A 144 -26.04 -3.07 15.46
N ASP A 145 -25.13 -3.70 16.23
CA ASP A 145 -25.46 -4.74 17.21
C ASP A 145 -26.38 -4.23 18.35
N ALA A 146 -26.30 -2.95 18.67
CA ALA A 146 -27.14 -2.28 19.67
C ALA A 146 -28.48 -1.77 19.10
N GLY A 147 -28.78 -2.01 17.82
CA GLY A 147 -30.06 -1.64 17.19
C GLY A 147 -30.15 -0.16 16.77
N PHE A 148 -29.04 0.56 16.71
CA PHE A 148 -29.02 1.92 16.15
C PHE A 148 -29.14 1.87 14.62
N THR A 149 -29.69 2.93 14.03
CA THR A 149 -29.79 3.09 12.57
C THR A 149 -28.85 4.20 12.13
N LEU A 150 -28.00 3.92 11.14
CA LEU A 150 -27.16 4.93 10.51
C LEU A 150 -28.04 5.95 9.75
N ILE A 151 -27.80 7.24 10.00
CA ILE A 151 -28.37 8.33 9.21
C ILE A 151 -27.23 9.17 8.64
N ASP A 152 -27.40 9.64 7.41
CA ASP A 152 -26.50 10.60 6.76
C ASP A 152 -27.19 11.96 6.74
N THR A 153 -26.60 12.97 7.39
CA THR A 153 -27.16 14.32 7.52
C THR A 153 -26.54 15.29 6.49
N PRO A 154 -27.20 16.42 6.19
CA PRO A 154 -26.70 17.38 5.21
C PRO A 154 -25.34 17.98 5.61
N ILE A 155 -24.42 18.06 4.63
CA ILE A 155 -23.11 18.72 4.82
C ILE A 155 -23.19 20.22 4.53
N LEU A 156 -24.15 20.68 3.72
CA LEU A 156 -24.42 22.10 3.54
C LEU A 156 -25.48 22.52 4.56
N SER A 157 -25.13 23.47 5.42
CA SER A 157 -25.96 23.98 6.52
C SER A 157 -26.16 25.50 6.38
N PRO A 158 -27.36 26.04 6.68
CA PRO A 158 -27.62 27.47 6.61
C PRO A 158 -27.03 28.25 7.80
N GLY A 159 -26.54 27.58 8.84
CA GLY A 159 -26.10 28.25 10.06
C GLY A 159 -25.00 27.52 10.82
N ALA A 160 -24.42 28.23 11.78
CA ALA A 160 -23.41 27.71 12.70
C ALA A 160 -24.03 26.77 13.73
N ALA A 161 -23.34 25.68 14.05
CA ALA A 161 -23.72 24.79 15.14
C ALA A 161 -22.85 25.01 16.39
N GLU A 162 -21.53 25.14 16.23
CA GLU A 162 -20.60 25.32 17.34
C GLU A 162 -20.14 26.78 17.50
N GLY A 163 -19.99 27.50 16.38
CA GLY A 163 -19.62 28.92 16.41
C GLY A 163 -19.30 29.50 15.03
N ALA A 164 -19.53 30.80 14.88
CA ALA A 164 -19.40 31.49 13.59
C ALA A 164 -17.94 31.69 13.12
N GLY A 165 -16.96 31.64 14.01
CA GLY A 165 -15.56 31.97 13.70
C GLY A 165 -14.80 30.92 12.86
N THR A 166 -15.37 29.73 12.65
CA THR A 166 -14.74 28.61 11.93
C THR A 166 -15.60 28.07 10.79
N LEU A 167 -16.56 28.87 10.31
CA LEU A 167 -17.41 28.50 9.17
C LEU A 167 -16.65 28.62 7.85
N PHE A 168 -16.92 27.67 6.95
CA PHE A 168 -16.48 27.72 5.56
C PHE A 168 -17.66 28.04 4.65
N PRO A 169 -17.75 29.27 4.11
CA PRO A 169 -18.84 29.67 3.23
C PRO A 169 -18.74 28.99 1.87
N VAL A 170 -19.92 28.69 1.31
CA VAL A 170 -20.13 28.08 0.01
C VAL A 170 -21.23 28.88 -0.69
N ASP A 171 -20.93 29.40 -1.88
CA ASP A 171 -21.96 29.95 -2.77
C ASP A 171 -22.77 28.79 -3.34
N TYR A 172 -24.02 28.69 -2.91
CA TYR A 172 -24.97 27.70 -3.36
C TYR A 172 -26.10 28.39 -4.12
N PHE A 173 -25.89 28.57 -5.42
CA PHE A 173 -26.84 29.21 -6.35
C PHE A 173 -27.20 30.67 -5.98
N GLY A 174 -26.25 31.43 -5.45
CA GLY A 174 -26.46 32.83 -5.03
C GLY A 174 -26.90 32.97 -3.57
N GLU A 175 -27.10 31.85 -2.86
CA GLU A 175 -27.29 31.83 -1.41
C GLU A 175 -26.01 31.37 -0.72
N GLU A 176 -25.59 32.09 0.33
CA GLU A 176 -24.45 31.67 1.13
C GLU A 176 -24.90 30.59 2.13
N VAL A 177 -24.28 29.41 2.03
CA VAL A 177 -24.41 28.30 2.99
C VAL A 177 -23.04 27.93 3.52
N TYR A 178 -22.97 27.03 4.50
CA TYR A 178 -21.70 26.65 5.13
C TYR A 178 -21.50 25.14 5.13
N LEU A 179 -20.24 24.70 5.15
CA LEU A 179 -19.92 23.32 5.49
C LEU A 179 -20.25 23.05 6.96
N ALA A 180 -21.02 22.00 7.22
CA ALA A 180 -21.48 21.60 8.54
C ALA A 180 -20.29 21.26 9.46
N GLN A 181 -20.34 21.78 10.69
CA GLN A 181 -19.34 21.53 11.74
C GLN A 181 -19.64 20.21 12.49
N THR A 182 -20.93 19.91 12.64
CA THR A 182 -21.47 18.68 13.24
C THR A 182 -22.55 18.12 12.34
N GLY A 183 -22.70 16.79 12.37
CA GLY A 183 -23.81 16.09 11.74
C GLY A 183 -25.11 16.20 12.53
#